data_AF-A0A401ZPS9-F1
#
_entry.id   AF-A0A401ZPS9-F1
#
_cell.length_a   1.000
_cell.length_b   1.000
_cell.length_c   1.000
_cell.angle_alpha   90.00
_cell.angle_beta   90.00
_cell.angle_gamma   90.00
#
_symmetry.space_group_name_H-M   'P 1'
#
loop_
_entity.id
_entity.type
_entity.pdbx_description
1 polymer ?
#
loop_
_entity_poly.entity_id
_entity_poly.type
_entity_poly.pdbx_seq_one_letter_code
_entity_poly.pdbx_strand_id
1 'polypeptide(L)'
;MCLSIFLGFLFIFASAFRSASVPVILTQANNSNQVTVAPNTLIVVRLPSNVSTGYSWSIAPPLSSLLRLQSQHYINPTSIAGKTPPPGTPGMEEFTFLTRGLGNTQLHLIYKQAWETMQPPAQTFYVIIHIQASPYCITASSKPKHVWPLFCS
;
A
#
# COMPACT_ATOMS: atom_id res chain seq x y z
N MET A 1 29.15 53.89 10.12
CA MET A 1 28.12 52.92 9.69
C MET A 1 28.68 52.19 8.48
N CYS A 2 29.37 51.07 8.72
CA CYS A 2 30.02 50.27 7.68
C CYS A 2 29.14 49.05 7.41
N LEU A 3 28.75 48.92 6.15
CA LEU A 3 28.05 47.80 5.54
C LEU A 3 28.95 46.55 5.55
N SER A 4 28.35 45.37 5.31
CA SER A 4 28.98 44.06 5.01
C SER A 4 29.17 43.17 6.26
N ILE A 5 28.89 41.86 6.31
CA ILE A 5 28.82 40.81 5.29
C ILE A 5 27.81 39.74 5.78
N PHE A 6 26.95 39.27 4.88
CA PHE A 6 26.11 38.08 5.03
C PHE A 6 26.97 36.85 5.38
N LEU A 7 26.93 36.36 6.64
CA LEU A 7 27.40 35.00 6.92
C LEU A 7 26.26 34.03 6.62
N GLY A 8 26.38 33.39 5.46
CA GLY A 8 25.49 32.37 4.95
C GLY A 8 25.25 31.26 5.97
N PHE A 9 24.03 31.21 6.49
CA PHE A 9 23.46 30.00 7.05
C PHE A 9 23.15 29.09 5.86
N LEU A 10 24.15 28.29 5.46
CA LEU A 10 23.98 27.21 4.50
C LEU A 10 23.05 26.17 5.14
N PHE A 11 21.75 26.39 5.03
CA PHE A 11 20.71 25.39 5.29
C PHE A 11 20.88 24.29 4.25
N ILE A 12 21.77 23.33 4.52
CA ILE A 12 21.77 22.06 3.81
C ILE A 12 20.51 21.33 4.27
N PHE A 13 19.39 21.61 3.60
CA PHE A 13 18.21 20.74 3.62
C PHE A 13 18.66 19.41 2.99
N ALA A 14 19.17 18.50 3.81
CA ALA A 14 19.37 17.12 3.44
C ALA A 14 17.99 16.53 3.14
N SER A 15 17.55 16.67 1.90
CA SER A 15 16.37 15.99 1.40
C SER A 15 16.69 14.49 1.40
N ALA A 16 16.26 13.81 2.46
CA ALA A 16 16.22 12.37 2.47
C ALA A 16 15.23 11.94 1.38
N PHE A 17 15.75 11.60 0.20
CA PHE A 17 14.98 10.93 -0.85
C PHE A 17 14.49 9.60 -0.27
N ARG A 18 13.24 9.58 0.20
CA ARG A 18 12.57 8.33 0.55
C ARG A 18 12.31 7.59 -0.75
N SER A 19 12.95 6.44 -0.94
CA SER A 19 12.63 5.54 -2.04
C SER A 19 11.15 5.12 -1.91
N ALA A 20 10.33 5.53 -2.86
CA ALA A 20 8.96 5.03 -2.97
C ALA A 20 9.03 3.59 -3.50
N SER A 21 8.58 2.63 -2.70
CA SER A 21 8.39 1.26 -3.15
C SER A 21 7.25 1.21 -4.18
N VAL A 22 7.42 0.42 -5.24
CA VAL A 22 6.37 0.17 -6.23
C VAL A 22 5.14 -0.44 -5.54
N PRO A 23 3.92 0.08 -5.78
CA PRO A 23 2.70 -0.50 -5.22
C PRO A 23 2.50 -1.94 -5.68
N VAL A 24 2.05 -2.79 -4.76
CA VAL A 24 1.66 -4.17 -5.05
C VAL A 24 0.16 -4.20 -5.32
N ILE A 25 -0.23 -4.63 -6.52
CA ILE A 25 -1.63 -4.70 -6.91
C ILE A 25 -2.16 -6.11 -6.67
N LEU A 26 -3.22 -6.23 -5.88
CA LEU A 26 -3.92 -7.47 -5.63
C LEU A 26 -5.29 -7.44 -6.31
N THR A 27 -5.67 -8.55 -6.93
CA THR A 27 -6.96 -8.71 -7.60
C THR A 27 -7.65 -9.97 -7.09
N GLN A 28 -8.83 -10.29 -7.61
CA GLN A 28 -9.53 -11.54 -7.31
C GLN A 28 -8.64 -12.79 -7.48
N ALA A 29 -7.66 -12.77 -8.38
CA ALA A 29 -6.71 -13.87 -8.60
C ALA A 29 -5.79 -14.14 -7.38
N ASN A 30 -5.65 -13.19 -6.47
CA ASN A 30 -4.85 -13.34 -5.25
C ASN A 30 -5.67 -13.85 -4.07
N ASN A 31 -6.97 -14.15 -4.25
CA ASN A 31 -7.81 -14.64 -3.18
C ASN A 31 -7.30 -16.00 -2.65
N SER A 32 -7.29 -16.12 -1.33
CA SER A 32 -6.74 -17.24 -0.56
C SER A 32 -5.24 -17.52 -0.80
N ASN A 33 -4.50 -16.56 -1.37
CA ASN A 33 -3.08 -16.69 -1.60
C ASN A 33 -2.26 -15.92 -0.55
N GLN A 34 -0.94 -15.97 -0.68
CA GLN A 34 0.02 -15.27 0.17
C GLN A 34 0.88 -14.35 -0.69
N VAL A 35 1.19 -13.17 -0.17
CA VAL A 35 2.04 -12.19 -0.87
C VAL A 35 3.13 -11.69 0.07
N THR A 36 4.31 -11.48 -0.50
CA THR A 36 5.48 -10.95 0.23
C THR A 36 5.76 -9.52 -0.21
N VAL A 37 5.87 -8.61 0.75
CA VAL A 37 6.05 -7.18 0.50
C VAL A 37 7.06 -6.57 1.48
N ALA A 38 7.63 -5.43 1.11
CA ALA A 38 8.49 -4.65 1.98
C ALA A 38 7.67 -3.78 2.97
N PRO A 39 8.25 -3.35 4.11
CA PRO A 39 7.63 -2.31 4.93
C PRO A 39 7.49 -0.99 4.13
N ASN A 40 6.52 -0.16 4.51
CA ASN A 40 6.24 1.13 3.84
C ASN A 40 5.86 0.98 2.35
N THR A 41 5.25 -0.16 1.99
CA THR A 41 4.75 -0.46 0.65
C THR A 41 3.25 -0.25 0.58
N LEU A 42 2.79 0.32 -0.53
CA LEU A 42 1.36 0.42 -0.84
C LEU A 42 0.85 -0.91 -1.40
N ILE A 43 -0.20 -1.43 -0.80
CA ILE A 43 -0.97 -2.57 -1.31
C ILE A 43 -2.27 -2.01 -1.86
N VAL A 44 -2.52 -2.19 -3.15
CA VAL A 44 -3.73 -1.73 -3.84
C VAL A 44 -4.57 -2.95 -4.18
N VAL A 45 -5.70 -3.12 -3.53
CA VAL A 45 -6.63 -4.23 -3.78
C VAL A 45 -7.74 -3.73 -4.70
N ARG A 46 -7.92 -4.39 -5.85
CA ARG A 46 -8.97 -4.08 -6.85
C ARG A 46 -9.89 -5.28 -7.01
N LEU A 47 -11.13 -5.14 -6.56
CA LEU A 47 -12.13 -6.20 -6.65
C LEU A 47 -13.29 -5.75 -7.53
N PRO A 48 -13.82 -6.63 -8.40
CA PRO A 48 -15.06 -6.34 -9.11
C PRO A 48 -16.18 -5.97 -8.15
N SER A 49 -16.94 -4.93 -8.47
CA SER A 49 -18.06 -4.47 -7.65
C SER A 49 -19.16 -3.93 -8.54
N ASN A 50 -20.41 -4.31 -8.25
CA ASN A 50 -21.58 -3.77 -8.92
C ASN A 50 -22.48 -3.00 -7.95
N VAL A 51 -22.20 -1.70 -7.79
CA VAL A 51 -22.96 -0.83 -6.87
C VAL A 51 -24.44 -0.68 -7.25
N SER A 52 -24.85 -0.96 -8.50
CA SER A 52 -26.26 -0.89 -8.90
C SER A 52 -27.12 -2.00 -8.26
N THR A 53 -26.49 -3.02 -7.69
CA THR A 53 -27.16 -4.12 -6.98
C THR A 53 -27.22 -3.89 -5.46
N GLY A 54 -26.64 -2.80 -4.97
CA GLY A 54 -26.56 -2.48 -3.54
C GLY A 54 -25.48 -3.21 -2.75
N TYR A 55 -24.66 -4.02 -3.42
CA TYR A 55 -23.52 -4.67 -2.80
C TYR A 55 -22.27 -3.79 -2.81
N SER A 56 -21.49 -3.87 -1.73
CA SER A 56 -20.16 -3.25 -1.61
C SER A 56 -19.19 -4.15 -0.84
N TRP A 57 -17.89 -3.93 -1.07
CA TRP A 57 -16.84 -4.54 -0.28
C TRP A 57 -16.62 -3.77 1.03
N SER A 58 -16.30 -4.49 2.09
CA SER A 58 -15.95 -3.90 3.38
C SER A 58 -14.87 -4.71 4.07
N ILE A 59 -14.08 -4.06 4.92
CA ILE A 59 -13.03 -4.71 5.69
C ILE A 59 -13.68 -5.48 6.84
N ALA A 60 -13.50 -6.80 6.86
CA ALA A 60 -13.93 -7.62 7.98
C ALA A 60 -12.95 -7.44 9.15
N PRO A 61 -13.42 -7.05 10.35
CA PRO A 61 -12.56 -6.94 11.52
C PRO A 61 -12.09 -8.32 12.01
N PRO A 62 -10.93 -8.42 12.68
CA PRO A 62 -10.01 -7.32 12.98
C PRO A 62 -9.07 -7.00 11.80
N LEU A 63 -8.73 -5.71 11.64
CA LEU A 63 -7.63 -5.28 10.76
C LEU A 63 -6.36 -5.07 11.61
N SER A 64 -5.26 -5.73 11.23
CA SER A 64 -3.97 -5.58 11.90
C SER A 64 -3.44 -4.15 11.83
N SER A 65 -2.76 -3.70 12.89
CA SER A 65 -2.05 -2.41 12.91
C SER A 65 -0.87 -2.33 11.92
N LEU A 66 -0.45 -3.48 11.36
CA LEU A 66 0.52 -3.59 10.28
C LEU A 66 -0.04 -3.12 8.93
N LEU A 67 -1.36 -2.97 8.78
CA LEU A 67 -2.01 -2.41 7.60
C LEU A 67 -2.77 -1.15 7.96
N ARG A 68 -2.38 -0.02 7.37
CA ARG A 68 -3.11 1.24 7.51
C ARG A 68 -3.85 1.56 6.22
N LEU A 69 -5.18 1.53 6.26
CA LEU A 69 -6.01 2.01 5.16
C LEU A 69 -5.67 3.48 4.85
N GLN A 70 -5.36 3.76 3.59
CA GLN A 70 -5.11 5.11 3.07
C GLN A 70 -6.34 5.64 2.33
N SER A 71 -6.98 4.79 1.52
CA SER A 71 -8.17 5.16 0.75
C SER A 71 -9.02 3.95 0.42
N GLN A 72 -10.32 4.18 0.23
CA GLN A 72 -11.29 3.26 -0.34
C GLN A 72 -12.18 4.07 -1.30
N HIS A 73 -12.32 3.61 -2.55
CA HIS A 73 -13.21 4.26 -3.51
C HIS A 73 -13.70 3.28 -4.58
N TYR A 74 -14.85 3.62 -5.17
CA TYR A 74 -15.40 2.91 -6.32
C TYR A 74 -14.88 3.54 -7.62
N ILE A 75 -14.45 2.70 -8.56
CA ILE A 75 -14.00 3.06 -9.89
C ILE A 75 -15.09 2.64 -10.88
N ASN A 76 -15.69 3.63 -11.54
CA ASN A 76 -16.69 3.38 -12.57
C ASN A 76 -16.08 2.58 -13.74
N PRO A 77 -16.88 1.73 -14.41
CA PRO A 77 -16.44 1.11 -15.65
C PRO A 77 -16.03 2.18 -16.66
N THR A 78 -14.92 1.92 -17.37
CA THR A 78 -14.40 2.86 -18.37
C THR A 78 -15.00 2.56 -19.74
N SER A 79 -15.20 3.60 -20.55
CA SER A 79 -15.65 3.46 -21.94
C SER A 79 -14.63 2.67 -22.77
N ILE A 80 -15.10 1.66 -23.50
CA ILE A 80 -14.29 0.94 -24.48
C ILE A 80 -14.63 1.50 -25.87
N ALA A 81 -13.61 1.93 -26.61
CA ALA A 81 -13.75 2.48 -27.97
C ALA A 81 -14.76 3.65 -28.07
N GLY A 82 -14.75 4.56 -27.08
CA GLY A 82 -15.58 5.77 -27.09
C GLY A 82 -17.06 5.55 -26.77
N LYS A 83 -17.48 4.33 -26.39
CA LYS A 83 -18.85 4.04 -25.99
C LYS A 83 -18.99 4.06 -24.47
N THR A 84 -19.95 4.84 -23.97
CA THR A 84 -20.33 4.82 -22.54
C THR A 84 -20.79 3.41 -22.16
N PRO A 85 -20.27 2.84 -21.05
CA PRO A 85 -20.73 1.55 -20.56
C PRO A 85 -22.25 1.57 -20.30
N PRO A 86 -22.99 0.51 -20.66
CA PRO A 86 -24.41 0.41 -20.34
C PRO A 86 -24.68 0.56 -18.83
N PRO A 87 -25.84 1.11 -18.42
CA PRO A 87 -26.25 1.11 -17.01
C PRO A 87 -26.20 -0.30 -16.41
N GLY A 88 -25.67 -0.41 -15.19
CA GLY A 88 -25.49 -1.70 -14.49
C GLY A 88 -24.19 -2.45 -14.84
N THR A 89 -23.34 -1.89 -15.71
CA THR A 89 -21.99 -2.44 -15.93
C THR A 89 -21.20 -2.41 -14.62
N PRO A 90 -20.61 -3.54 -14.18
CA PRO A 90 -19.81 -3.58 -12.95
C PRO A 90 -18.55 -2.72 -13.09
N GLY A 91 -18.23 -1.99 -12.03
CA GLY A 91 -16.96 -1.30 -11.87
C GLY A 91 -16.01 -2.11 -10.99
N MET A 92 -15.13 -1.38 -10.30
CA MET A 92 -14.17 -1.95 -9.36
C MET A 92 -14.25 -1.19 -8.04
N GLU A 93 -14.01 -1.87 -6.93
CA GLU A 93 -13.74 -1.24 -5.65
C GLU A 93 -12.25 -1.35 -5.34
N GLU A 94 -11.62 -0.20 -5.07
CA GLU A 94 -10.20 -0.08 -4.81
C GLU A 94 -9.94 0.29 -3.35
N PHE A 95 -9.13 -0.52 -2.67
CA PHE A 95 -8.63 -0.25 -1.34
C PHE A 95 -7.11 -0.07 -1.40
N THR A 96 -6.60 1.03 -0.86
CA THR A 96 -5.15 1.24 -0.72
C THR A 96 -4.74 1.13 0.74
N PHE A 97 -3.84 0.20 1.05
CA PHE A 97 -3.25 0.02 2.38
C PHE A 97 -1.77 0.36 2.35
N LEU A 98 -1.26 0.96 3.43
CA LEU A 98 0.18 1.12 3.67
C LEU A 98 0.64 0.08 4.68
N THR A 99 1.65 -0.72 4.32
CA THR A 99 2.27 -1.67 5.25
C THR A 99 3.14 -0.95 6.28
N ARG A 100 3.09 -1.42 7.54
CA ARG A 100 3.85 -0.86 8.66
C ARG A 100 4.63 -1.97 9.36
N GLY A 101 5.91 -1.73 9.62
CA GLY A 101 6.77 -2.68 10.35
C GLY A 101 7.00 -3.99 9.60
N LEU A 102 7.70 -4.92 10.25
CA LEU A 102 7.90 -6.28 9.76
C LEU A 102 6.91 -7.22 10.47
N GLY A 103 6.49 -8.30 9.81
CA GLY A 103 5.61 -9.30 10.40
C GLY A 103 4.62 -9.90 9.39
N ASN A 104 3.69 -10.70 9.89
CA ASN A 104 2.65 -11.34 9.08
C ASN A 104 1.29 -10.76 9.46
N THR A 105 0.44 -10.55 8.47
CA THR A 105 -0.92 -10.05 8.67
C THR A 105 -1.88 -10.69 7.68
N GLN A 106 -3.16 -10.66 8.01
CA GLN A 106 -4.22 -11.11 7.14
C GLN A 106 -5.07 -9.90 6.75
N LEU A 107 -5.51 -9.87 5.49
CA LEU A 107 -6.52 -8.94 5.01
C LEU A 107 -7.74 -9.74 4.59
N HIS A 108 -8.89 -9.41 5.17
CA HIS A 108 -10.16 -10.02 4.86
C HIS A 108 -11.17 -8.94 4.45
N LEU A 109 -11.69 -9.05 3.25
CA LEU A 109 -12.75 -8.21 2.71
C LEU A 109 -13.99 -9.07 2.46
N ILE A 110 -15.17 -8.52 2.72
CA ILE A 110 -16.46 -9.18 2.53
C ILE A 110 -17.35 -8.36 1.61
N TYR A 111 -18.05 -9.02 0.69
CA TYR A 111 -18.97 -8.41 -0.26
C TYR A 111 -20.42 -8.69 0.18
N LYS A 112 -21.15 -7.63 0.55
CA LYS A 112 -22.51 -7.71 1.11
C LYS A 112 -23.37 -6.54 0.68
N GLN A 113 -24.69 -6.73 0.72
CA GLN A 113 -25.63 -5.62 0.66
C GLN A 113 -25.61 -4.86 2.00
N ALA A 114 -25.63 -3.53 1.93
CA ALA A 114 -25.53 -2.68 3.12
C ALA A 114 -26.71 -2.88 4.11
N TRP A 115 -27.88 -3.30 3.62
CA TRP A 115 -29.10 -3.47 4.43
C TRP A 115 -29.36 -4.92 4.88
N GLU A 116 -28.55 -5.90 4.45
CA GLU A 116 -28.70 -7.31 4.82
C GLU A 116 -27.69 -7.71 5.89
N THR A 117 -27.99 -7.41 7.15
CA THR A 117 -27.09 -7.68 8.29
C THR A 117 -26.98 -9.16 8.66
N MET A 118 -28.02 -9.95 8.41
CA MET A 118 -28.12 -11.36 8.85
C MET A 118 -27.68 -12.39 7.80
N GLN A 119 -27.47 -11.98 6.54
CA GLN A 119 -27.06 -12.89 5.48
C GLN A 119 -25.54 -13.07 5.44
N PRO A 120 -25.02 -14.25 5.06
CA PRO A 120 -23.60 -14.45 4.83
C PRO A 120 -23.11 -13.58 3.65
N PRO A 121 -21.80 -13.27 3.58
CA PRO A 121 -21.26 -12.54 2.44
C PRO A 121 -21.53 -13.27 1.13
N ALA A 122 -21.91 -12.54 0.08
CA ALA A 122 -22.01 -13.14 -1.25
C ALA A 122 -20.64 -13.54 -1.78
N GLN A 123 -19.60 -12.77 -1.43
CA GLN A 123 -18.21 -13.08 -1.75
C GLN A 123 -17.29 -12.67 -0.61
N THR A 124 -16.12 -13.32 -0.55
CA THR A 124 -15.04 -12.97 0.35
C THR A 124 -13.74 -12.89 -0.43
N PHE A 125 -12.86 -11.99 0.02
CA PHE A 125 -11.49 -11.88 -0.45
C PHE A 125 -10.57 -11.94 0.75
N TYR A 126 -9.64 -12.89 0.74
CA TYR A 126 -8.74 -13.16 1.84
C TYR A 126 -7.32 -13.29 1.33
N VAL A 127 -6.35 -12.62 1.94
CA VAL A 127 -4.94 -12.74 1.57
C VAL A 127 -4.05 -12.67 2.80
N ILE A 128 -3.00 -13.50 2.83
CA ILE A 128 -1.94 -13.42 3.84
C ILE A 128 -0.83 -12.54 3.29
N ILE A 129 -0.41 -11.55 4.07
CA ILE A 129 0.62 -10.59 3.69
C ILE A 129 1.81 -10.77 4.63
N HIS A 130 2.94 -11.17 4.05
CA HIS A 130 4.23 -11.27 4.71
C HIS A 130 5.01 -9.98 4.48
N ILE A 131 5.22 -9.20 5.53
CA ILE A 131 5.97 -7.95 5.48
C ILE A 131 7.39 -8.21 5.98
N GLN A 132 8.35 -8.28 5.05
CA GLN A 132 9.74 -8.61 5.33
C GLN A 132 10.70 -7.62 4.66
N ALA A 133 11.96 -7.59 5.08
CA ALA A 133 12.94 -6.70 4.48
C ALA A 133 13.15 -7.07 3.00
N SER A 134 13.11 -6.06 2.11
CA SER A 134 13.52 -6.28 0.73
C SER A 134 15.01 -6.64 0.71
N PRO A 135 15.42 -7.74 0.07
CA PRO A 135 16.83 -8.11 -0.03
C PRO A 135 17.64 -7.06 -0.80
N TYR A 136 16.97 -6.18 -1.54
CA TYR A 136 17.60 -5.14 -2.35
C TYR A 136 17.89 -3.82 -1.59
N CYS A 137 17.37 -3.64 -0.37
CA CYS A 137 17.59 -2.40 0.41
C CYS A 137 18.74 -2.49 1.42
N ILE A 138 19.48 -3.60 1.44
CA ILE A 138 20.59 -3.85 2.38
C ILE A 138 21.91 -3.34 1.79
N THR A 139 21.97 -2.09 1.31
CA THR A 139 23.25 -1.47 0.92
C THR A 139 23.27 0.03 1.17
N ALA A 140 22.62 0.49 2.25
CA ALA A 140 23.04 1.74 2.88
C ALA A 140 24.22 1.42 3.81
N SER A 141 25.39 1.22 3.19
CA SER A 141 26.71 1.03 3.79
C SER A 141 26.89 1.86 5.07
N SER A 142 26.78 1.24 6.24
CA SER A 142 27.46 1.72 7.44
C SER A 142 28.95 1.45 7.27
N LYS A 143 29.66 2.41 6.67
CA LYS A 143 31.12 2.42 6.70
C LYS A 143 31.52 2.54 8.18
N PRO A 144 32.22 1.57 8.79
CA PRO A 144 32.72 1.75 10.14
C PRO A 144 33.66 2.96 10.15
N LYS A 145 33.34 3.93 11.00
CA LYS A 145 34.20 5.08 11.26
C LYS A 145 35.42 4.59 12.06
N HIS A 146 36.60 4.97 11.61
CA HIS A 146 37.89 4.90 12.31
C HIS A 146 38.47 3.51 12.60
N VAL A 147 39.36 3.03 11.71
CA VAL A 147 40.59 2.35 12.13
C VAL A 147 41.73 2.71 11.15
N TRP A 148 42.64 3.55 11.60
CA TRP A 148 44.07 3.57 11.26
C TRP A 148 44.81 4.13 12.49
N PRO A 149 46.11 3.89 12.69
CA PRO A 149 47.05 3.05 11.94
C PRO A 149 47.77 2.03 12.84
N LEU A 150 48.47 1.04 12.29
CA LEU A 150 49.78 0.64 12.81
C LEU A 150 50.64 0.07 11.67
N PHE A 151 51.71 0.81 11.38
CA PHE A 151 52.92 0.32 10.73
C PHE A 151 53.45 -0.91 11.47
N CYS A 152 53.92 -1.91 10.73
CA CYS A 152 54.91 -2.86 11.23
C CYS A 152 55.90 -3.21 10.11
N SER A 153 57.15 -2.83 10.38
CA SER A 153 58.48 -3.18 9.83
C SER A 153 58.66 -3.32 8.32
#